data_AF-A0A1Y1Q749-F1
#
_entry.id   AF-A0A1Y1Q749-F1
#
_cell.length_a   1.000
_cell.length_b   1.000
_cell.length_c   1.000
_cell.angle_alpha   90.00
_cell.angle_beta   90.00
_cell.angle_gamma   90.00
#
_symmetry.space_group_name_H-M   'P 1'
#
loop_
_entity.id
_entity.type
_entity.pdbx_description
1 polymer ?
#
loop_
_entity_poly.entity_id
_entity_poly.type
_entity_poly.pdbx_seq_one_letter_code
_entity_poly.pdbx_strand_id
1 'polypeptide(L)'
;MADVAQAMGFGGAFPYQSAHEIFREHAALSAFENHGERCFNLGAWQTLTAADYDQLLPTQWPLDAAGQGTTRLFADAKFFTPSGKAQFI
;
A
#
# COMPACT_ATOMS: atom_id res chain seq x y z
N MET A 1 9.53 6.25 15.38
CA MET A 1 8.54 7.25 14.91
C MET A 1 7.51 7.56 15.98
N ALA A 2 6.98 6.55 16.68
CA ALA A 2 6.12 6.76 17.84
C ALA A 2 6.79 7.60 18.96
N ASP A 3 8.10 7.45 19.20
CA ASP A 3 8.79 8.18 20.29
C ASP A 3 8.77 9.71 20.13
N VAL A 4 8.89 10.21 18.91
CA VAL A 4 8.82 11.65 18.62
C VAL A 4 7.39 12.15 18.81
N ALA A 5 6.39 11.41 18.31
CA ALA A 5 4.99 11.74 18.53
C ALA A 5 4.62 11.73 20.02
N GLN A 6 5.16 10.77 20.77
CA GLN A 6 4.98 10.67 22.22
C GLN A 6 5.65 11.85 22.94
N ALA A 7 6.89 12.19 22.60
CA ALA A 7 7.59 13.35 23.16
C ALA A 7 6.88 14.69 22.85
N MET A 8 6.17 14.77 21.72
CA MET A 8 5.37 15.94 21.32
C MET A 8 3.93 15.92 21.88
N GLY A 9 3.54 14.90 22.67
CA GLY A 9 2.19 14.80 23.27
C GLY A 9 1.10 14.24 22.34
N PHE A 10 1.46 13.75 21.15
CA PHE A 10 0.56 13.16 20.15
C PHE A 10 0.51 11.63 20.20
N GLY A 11 0.98 10.99 21.28
CA GLY A 11 1.08 9.53 21.38
C GLY A 11 -0.26 8.79 21.14
N GLY A 12 -1.40 9.40 21.48
CA GLY A 12 -2.72 8.81 21.21
C GLY A 12 -3.08 8.73 19.72
N ALA A 13 -2.51 9.59 18.88
CA ALA A 13 -2.70 9.56 17.43
C ALA A 13 -1.69 8.65 16.70
N PHE A 14 -0.61 8.26 17.39
CA PHE A 14 0.42 7.35 16.86
C PHE A 14 0.65 6.16 17.80
N PRO A 15 -0.38 5.37 18.13
CA PRO A 15 -0.29 4.28 19.12
C PRO A 15 0.35 3.01 18.53
N TYR A 16 1.32 3.13 17.62
CA TYR A 16 1.94 1.98 16.96
C TYR A 16 3.00 1.34 17.84
N GLN A 17 2.90 0.03 18.00
CA GLN A 17 3.80 -0.79 18.81
C GLN A 17 4.87 -1.50 17.98
N SER A 18 4.69 -1.58 16.66
CA SER A 18 5.62 -2.24 15.76
C SER A 18 5.60 -1.67 14.33
N ALA A 19 6.62 -2.01 13.53
CA ALA A 19 6.67 -1.63 12.12
C ALA A 19 5.53 -2.25 11.30
N HIS A 20 5.07 -3.44 11.67
CA HIS A 20 3.94 -4.13 11.05
C HIS A 20 2.65 -3.29 11.09
N GLU A 21 2.37 -2.63 12.21
CA GLU A 21 1.14 -1.84 12.37
C GLU A 21 1.14 -0.61 11.45
N ILE A 22 2.30 0.06 11.34
CA ILE A 22 2.51 1.19 10.42
C ILE A 22 2.39 0.71 8.97
N PHE A 23 2.97 -0.45 8.65
CA PHE A 23 2.91 -1.03 7.31
C PHE A 23 1.48 -1.35 6.89
N ARG A 24 0.69 -1.97 7.78
CA ARG A 24 -0.72 -2.27 7.54
C ARG A 24 -1.53 -1.01 7.25
N GLU A 25 -1.32 0.05 8.01
CA GLU A 25 -2.01 1.32 7.76
C GLU A 25 -1.58 1.93 6.42
N HIS A 26 -0.28 1.94 6.12
CA HIS A 26 0.21 2.40 4.84
C HIS A 26 -0.39 1.60 3.67
N ALA A 27 -0.52 0.29 3.83
CA ALA A 27 -1.18 -0.57 2.86
C ALA A 27 -2.66 -0.19 2.67
N ALA A 28 -3.40 0.04 3.76
CA ALA A 28 -4.78 0.51 3.71
C ALA A 28 -4.89 1.88 3.01
N LEU A 29 -4.03 2.84 3.35
CA LEU A 29 -4.01 4.18 2.77
C LEU A 29 -3.68 4.17 1.27
N SER A 30 -2.84 3.23 0.81
CA SER A 30 -2.55 3.08 -0.62
C SER A 30 -3.77 2.65 -1.45
N ALA A 31 -4.71 1.92 -0.83
CA ALA A 31 -5.96 1.49 -1.45
C ALA A 31 -7.10 2.49 -1.24
N PHE A 32 -7.05 3.26 -0.14
CA PHE A 32 -8.05 4.27 0.19
C PHE A 32 -8.20 5.31 -0.93
N GLU A 33 -9.44 5.47 -1.41
CA GLU A 33 -9.80 6.36 -2.53
C GLU A 33 -8.95 6.17 -3.79
N ASN A 34 -8.33 4.99 -3.98
CA ASN A 34 -7.54 4.74 -5.17
C ASN A 34 -8.44 4.50 -6.40
N HIS A 35 -9.53 3.73 -6.24
CA HIS A 35 -10.49 3.41 -7.31
C HIS A 35 -9.87 2.91 -8.64
N GLY A 36 -8.63 2.42 -8.61
CA GLY A 36 -7.88 2.01 -9.80
C GLY A 36 -7.22 3.16 -10.58
N GLU A 37 -7.24 4.37 -10.04
CA GLU A 37 -6.67 5.58 -10.65
C GLU A 37 -5.15 5.68 -10.46
N ARG A 38 -4.58 4.98 -9.47
CA ARG A 38 -3.15 4.98 -9.16
C ARG A 38 -2.56 3.58 -9.28
N CYS A 39 -1.35 3.53 -9.82
CA CYS A 39 -0.57 2.30 -9.95
C CYS A 39 -0.14 1.69 -8.61
N PHE A 40 0.03 2.51 -7.57
CA PHE A 40 0.49 2.05 -6.27
C PHE A 40 -0.68 1.55 -5.43
N ASN A 41 -0.71 0.24 -5.14
CA ASN A 41 -1.75 -0.38 -4.31
C ASN A 41 -1.17 -1.60 -3.58
N LEU A 42 -1.23 -1.58 -2.25
CA LEU A 42 -0.84 -2.66 -1.34
C LEU A 42 -2.03 -3.18 -0.52
N GLY A 43 -3.26 -2.76 -0.83
CA GLY A 43 -4.44 -2.94 0.02
C GLY A 43 -4.73 -4.39 0.42
N ALA A 44 -4.33 -5.37 -0.40
CA ALA A 44 -4.43 -6.79 -0.06
C ALA A 44 -3.67 -7.18 1.23
N TRP A 45 -2.71 -6.37 1.67
CA TRP A 45 -1.93 -6.56 2.88
C TRP A 45 -2.39 -5.68 4.06
N GLN A 46 -3.54 -5.01 3.96
CA GLN A 46 -4.11 -4.23 5.06
C GLN A 46 -4.55 -5.10 6.27
N THR A 47 -4.59 -6.42 6.13
CA THR A 47 -4.93 -7.35 7.21
C THR A 47 -3.82 -8.36 7.51
N LEU A 48 -2.62 -8.11 7.00
CA LEU A 48 -1.46 -8.97 7.20
C LEU A 48 -1.21 -9.15 8.71
N THR A 49 -0.79 -10.33 9.16
CA THR A 49 -0.40 -10.54 10.56
C THR A 49 1.07 -10.16 10.78
N ALA A 50 1.50 -9.99 12.02
CA ALA A 50 2.91 -9.73 12.31
C ALA A 50 3.82 -10.88 11.82
N ALA A 51 3.37 -12.13 11.97
CA ALA A 51 4.12 -13.29 11.51
C ALA A 51 4.23 -13.35 9.98
N ASP A 52 3.17 -13.01 9.26
CA ASP A 52 3.20 -12.92 7.80
C ASP A 52 4.11 -11.78 7.33
N TYR A 53 4.17 -10.69 8.11
CA TYR A 53 4.97 -9.51 7.79
C TYR A 53 6.46 -9.82 7.90
N ASP A 54 6.85 -10.55 8.95
CA ASP A 54 8.23 -10.98 9.14
C ASP A 54 8.69 -11.97 8.05
N GLN A 55 7.77 -12.70 7.42
CA GLN A 55 8.03 -13.65 6.34
C GLN A 55 7.82 -13.06 4.95
N LEU A 56 7.47 -11.78 4.85
CA LEU A 56 7.10 -11.14 3.61
C LEU A 56 8.28 -11.10 2.64
N LEU A 57 8.10 -11.69 1.47
CA LEU A 57 9.11 -11.65 0.41
C LEU A 57 8.96 -10.36 -0.42
N PRO A 58 10.06 -9.86 -1.01
CA PRO A 58 9.99 -8.76 -1.97
C PRO A 58 8.98 -9.07 -3.08
N THR A 59 7.93 -8.27 -3.16
CA THR A 59 6.82 -8.45 -4.10
C THR A 59 6.66 -7.20 -4.95
N GLN A 60 6.46 -7.39 -6.25
CA GLN A 60 6.27 -6.30 -7.20
C GLN A 60 4.85 -5.75 -7.10
N TRP A 61 4.70 -4.43 -7.12
CA TRP A 61 3.39 -3.75 -7.02
C TRP A 61 2.87 -3.34 -8.39
N PRO A 62 1.55 -3.06 -8.52
CA PRO A 62 0.48 -3.21 -7.52
C PRO A 62 0.19 -4.66 -7.16
N LEU A 63 -0.41 -4.84 -5.98
CA LEU A 63 -1.02 -6.10 -5.59
C LEU A 63 -2.43 -6.21 -6.17
N ASP A 64 -2.81 -7.40 -6.60
CA ASP A 64 -4.20 -7.74 -6.89
C ASP A 64 -4.99 -8.04 -5.60
N ALA A 65 -6.30 -8.31 -5.74
CA ALA A 65 -7.16 -8.61 -4.61
C ALA A 65 -6.77 -9.91 -3.85
N ALA A 66 -5.97 -10.78 -4.47
CA ALA A 66 -5.44 -12.00 -3.87
C ALA A 66 -4.05 -11.80 -3.24
N GLY A 67 -3.52 -10.58 -3.23
CA GLY A 67 -2.21 -10.26 -2.67
C GLY A 67 -1.03 -10.64 -3.57
N GLN A 68 -1.27 -10.93 -4.84
CA GLN A 68 -0.23 -11.28 -5.80
C GLN A 68 0.29 -10.02 -6.48
N GLY A 69 1.61 -9.99 -6.68
CA GLY A 69 2.28 -8.88 -7.33
C GLY A 69 2.05 -8.83 -8.85
N THR A 70 1.99 -7.63 -9.40
CA THR A 70 1.82 -7.41 -10.84
C THR A 70 3.19 -7.45 -11.54
N THR A 71 3.45 -8.51 -12.30
CA THR A 71 4.74 -8.70 -13.01
C THR A 71 4.99 -7.63 -14.08
N ARG A 72 3.95 -7.20 -14.79
CA ARG A 72 4.06 -6.23 -15.89
C ARG A 72 2.88 -5.27 -15.90
N LEU A 73 3.18 -3.97 -15.78
CA LEU A 73 2.20 -2.90 -15.93
C LEU A 73 1.75 -2.76 -17.39
N PHE A 74 0.50 -2.32 -17.58
CA PHE A 74 -0.09 -1.97 -18.88
C PHE A 74 -0.18 -3.14 -19.87
N ALA A 75 -0.06 -4.39 -19.40
CA ALA A 75 -0.20 -5.57 -20.25
C ALA A 75 -1.59 -5.68 -20.90
N ASP A 76 -2.60 -5.03 -20.30
CA ASP A 76 -3.98 -4.93 -20.75
C ASP A 76 -4.29 -3.60 -21.49
N ALA A 77 -3.26 -2.81 -21.80
CA ALA A 77 -3.37 -1.49 -22.43
C ALA A 77 -4.22 -0.46 -21.68
N LYS A 78 -4.45 -0.65 -20.36
CA LYS A 78 -5.11 0.34 -19.51
C LYS A 78 -4.09 1.21 -18.81
N PHE A 79 -4.19 2.52 -18.97
CA PHE A 79 -3.27 3.49 -18.37
C PHE A 79 -3.93 4.26 -17.25
N PHE A 80 -3.13 4.74 -16.29
CA PHE A 80 -3.57 5.60 -15.19
C PHE A 80 -3.75 7.05 -15.66
N THR A 81 -4.57 7.24 -16.69
CA THR A 81 -5.00 8.53 -17.22
C THR A 81 -6.52 8.62 -17.16
N PRO A 82 -7.13 9.82 -17.14
CA PRO A 82 -8.59 9.94 -17.09
C PRO A 82 -9.33 9.22 -18.22
N SER A 83 -8.67 9.03 -19.38
CA SER A 83 -9.24 8.30 -20.52
C SER A 83 -8.89 6.81 -20.54
N GLY A 84 -8.04 6.34 -19.63
CA GLY A 84 -7.53 4.96 -19.61
C GLY A 84 -6.54 4.63 -20.73
N LYS A 85 -6.12 5.61 -21.54
CA LYS A 85 -5.28 5.43 -22.73
C LYS A 85 -3.90 6.07 -22.58
N ALA A 86 -2.93 5.54 -23.32
CA ALA A 86 -1.63 6.18 -23.48
C ALA A 86 -1.80 7.58 -24.09
N GLN A 87 -1.05 8.56 -23.58
CA GLN A 87 -0.99 9.91 -24.13
C GLN A 87 0.37 10.10 -24.81
N PHE A 88 0.34 10.37 -26.10
CA PHE A 88 1.52 10.73 -26.88
C PHE A 88 1.79 12.24 -26.75
N ILE A 89 3.06 12.63 -26.72
CA ILE A 89 3.52 14.03 -26.70
C ILE A 89 4.31 14.36 -27.96
#